data_AF-A0A7S0CCB8-F1
#
_entry.id   AF-A0A7S0CCB8-F1
#
_cell.length_a   1.000
_cell.length_b   1.000
_cell.length_c   1.000
_cell.angle_alpha   90.00
_cell.angle_beta   90.00
_cell.angle_gamma   90.00
#
_symmetry.space_group_name_H-M   'P 1'
#
loop_
_entity.id
_entity.type
_entity.pdbx_description
1 polymer ?
#
loop_
_entity_poly.entity_id
_entity_poly.type
_entity_poly.pdbx_seq_one_letter_code
_entity_poly.pdbx_strand_id
1 'polypeptide(L)'
;FPQRYAHSLFVLRYRTLALKELQVASRKGARNLCSVLVKTIAEQVWAMEHPQYTESRKEPVDGSMVGIQMGKTKVFLRSRAFQQLESLRNAKMIDAAILVQSRMRVFIARSIYICVCSSI
;
A
#
# COMPACT_ATOMS: atom_id res chain seq x y z
N PHE A 1 -16.00 11.21 9.92
CA PHE A 1 -14.63 10.66 9.78
C PHE A 1 -14.10 10.20 11.13
N PRO A 2 -14.40 8.95 11.53
CA PRO A 2 -13.98 8.42 12.83
C PRO A 2 -12.47 8.19 12.92
N GLN A 3 -11.85 7.77 11.81
CA GLN A 3 -10.41 7.47 11.78
C GLN A 3 -9.60 8.71 11.36
N ARG A 4 -8.53 9.00 12.12
CA ARG A 4 -7.71 10.20 11.95
C ARG A 4 -6.23 9.86 12.13
N TYR A 5 -5.41 10.17 11.13
CA TYR A 5 -3.96 9.93 11.17
C TYR A 5 -3.20 11.23 11.02
N ALA A 6 -2.13 11.42 11.80
CA ALA A 6 -1.12 12.42 11.45
C ALA A 6 -0.47 12.06 10.10
N HIS A 7 -0.04 13.05 9.31
CA HIS A 7 0.54 12.80 7.98
C HIS A 7 1.73 11.84 8.03
N SER A 8 2.63 11.98 9.01
CA SER A 8 3.78 11.09 9.19
C SER A 8 3.38 9.64 9.41
N LEU A 9 2.39 9.39 10.28
CA LEU A 9 1.88 8.06 10.57
C LEU A 9 1.11 7.45 9.39
N PHE A 10 0.35 8.27 8.67
CA PHE A 10 -0.35 7.85 7.46
C PHE A 10 0.64 7.37 6.40
N VAL A 11 1.69 8.16 6.14
CA VAL A 11 2.75 7.81 5.20
C VAL A 11 3.49 6.56 5.66
N LEU A 12 3.90 6.48 6.93
CA LEU A 12 4.60 5.31 7.47
C LEU A 12 3.80 4.02 7.28
N ARG A 13 2.50 4.05 7.56
CA ARG A 13 1.63 2.87 7.51
C ARG A 13 1.31 2.41 6.09
N TYR A 14 1.04 3.34 5.19
CA TYR A 14 0.48 3.05 3.86
C TYR A 14 1.48 3.24 2.71
N ARG A 15 2.75 3.62 2.97
CA ARG A 15 3.77 3.77 1.92
C ARG A 15 3.92 2.56 1.00
N THR A 16 3.68 1.35 1.51
CA THR A 16 3.77 0.09 0.76
C THR A 16 2.78 0.02 -0.40
N LEU A 17 1.68 0.79 -0.32
CA LEU A 17 0.66 0.82 -1.35
C LEU A 17 1.10 1.62 -2.59
N ALA A 18 2.00 2.59 -2.44
CA ALA A 18 2.42 3.51 -3.49
C ALA A 18 3.95 3.75 -3.50
N LEU A 19 4.76 2.70 -3.29
CA LEU A 19 6.22 2.84 -3.17
C LEU A 19 6.85 3.47 -4.43
N LYS A 20 6.39 3.10 -5.62
CA LYS A 20 6.95 3.58 -6.89
C LYS A 20 6.67 5.08 -7.05
N GLU A 21 5.43 5.46 -6.84
CA GLU A 21 4.93 6.82 -6.95
C GLU A 21 5.60 7.74 -5.93
N LEU A 22 5.78 7.25 -4.69
CA LEU A 22 6.50 7.96 -3.63
C LEU A 22 7.99 8.13 -3.93
N GLN A 23 8.66 7.11 -4.49
CA GLN A 23 10.06 7.21 -4.90
C GLN A 23 10.24 8.23 -6.02
N VAL A 24 9.35 8.21 -7.02
CA VAL A 24 9.37 9.19 -8.11
C VAL A 24 9.12 10.61 -7.57
N ALA A 25 8.14 10.78 -6.69
CA ALA A 25 7.85 12.07 -6.06
C ALA A 25 9.03 12.58 -5.22
N SER A 26 9.68 11.70 -4.46
CA SER A 26 10.86 12.04 -3.66
C SER A 26 12.02 12.49 -4.55
N ARG A 27 12.29 11.79 -5.66
CA ARG A 27 13.33 12.19 -6.62
C ARG A 27 13.06 13.55 -7.27
N LYS A 28 11.78 13.90 -7.44
CA LYS A 28 11.34 15.21 -7.97
C LYS A 28 11.28 16.30 -6.89
N GLY A 29 11.73 16.04 -5.66
CA GLY A 29 11.73 17.03 -4.58
C GLY A 29 10.33 17.40 -4.08
N ALA A 30 9.35 16.49 -4.20
CA ALA A 30 7.99 16.76 -3.75
C ALA A 30 7.94 17.04 -2.25
N ARG A 31 7.48 18.25 -1.87
CA ARG A 31 7.37 18.68 -0.48
C ARG A 31 6.31 17.95 0.33
N ASN A 32 5.34 17.30 -0.33
CA ASN A 32 4.21 16.66 0.35
C ASN A 32 3.97 15.24 -0.17
N LEU A 33 4.70 14.28 0.39
CA LEU A 33 4.53 12.85 0.10
C LEU A 33 3.13 12.34 0.49
N CYS A 34 2.52 12.92 1.51
CA CYS A 34 1.19 12.53 1.97
C CYS A 34 0.13 12.84 0.92
N SER A 35 0.21 13.98 0.23
CA SER A 35 -0.76 14.33 -0.81
C SER A 35 -0.64 13.41 -2.04
N VAL A 36 0.59 13.04 -2.42
CA VAL A 36 0.83 12.05 -3.48
C VAL A 36 0.23 10.70 -3.09
N LEU A 37 0.51 10.24 -1.86
CA LEU A 37 -0.02 8.98 -1.35
C LEU A 37 -1.55 8.96 -1.31
N VAL A 38 -2.19 10.04 -0.84
CA VAL A 38 -3.65 10.14 -0.80
C VAL A 38 -4.26 10.05 -2.20
N LYS A 39 -3.67 10.70 -3.21
CA LYS A 39 -4.14 10.63 -4.60
C LYS A 39 -4.06 9.20 -5.15
N THR A 40 -2.90 8.56 -5.02
CA THR A 40 -2.71 7.18 -5.50
C THR A 40 -3.62 6.19 -4.77
N ILE A 41 -3.80 6.34 -3.46
CA ILE A 41 -4.72 5.49 -2.70
C ILE A 41 -6.16 5.73 -3.13
N ALA A 42 -6.57 6.98 -3.37
CA ALA A 42 -7.93 7.29 -3.78
C ALA A 42 -8.29 6.61 -5.11
N GLU A 43 -7.36 6.60 -6.07
CA GLU A 43 -7.50 5.86 -7.33
C GLU A 43 -7.62 4.35 -7.10
N GLN A 44 -6.78 3.76 -6.24
CA GLN A 44 -6.84 2.32 -5.92
C GLN A 44 -8.15 1.93 -5.24
N VAL A 45 -8.63 2.72 -4.28
CA VAL A 45 -9.89 2.46 -3.57
C VAL A 45 -11.07 2.61 -4.52
N TRP A 46 -11.07 3.62 -5.38
CA TRP A 46 -12.11 3.80 -6.39
C TRP A 46 -12.19 2.63 -7.38
N ALA A 47 -11.05 2.17 -7.87
CA ALA A 47 -10.97 1.04 -8.81
C ALA A 47 -11.52 -0.25 -8.21
N MET A 48 -11.38 -0.48 -6.90
CA MET A 48 -12.00 -1.62 -6.22
C MET A 48 -13.53 -1.52 -6.15
N GLU A 49 -14.07 -0.31 -6.01
CA GLU A 49 -15.53 -0.11 -5.92
C GLU A 49 -16.21 -0.18 -7.28
N HIS A 50 -15.51 0.24 -8.34
CA HIS A 50 -16.05 0.34 -9.69
C HIS A 50 -15.16 -0.40 -10.70
N PRO A 51 -15.06 -1.75 -10.62
CA PRO A 51 -14.16 -2.51 -11.47
C PRO A 51 -14.46 -2.34 -12.97
N GLN A 52 -15.71 -2.06 -13.33
CA GLN A 52 -16.16 -1.87 -14.72
C GLN A 52 -15.71 -0.54 -15.36
N TYR A 53 -15.20 0.42 -14.59
CA TYR A 53 -14.94 1.80 -15.06
C TYR A 53 -13.46 2.20 -15.11
N THR A 54 -12.56 1.22 -15.02
CA THR A 54 -11.13 1.43 -14.76
C THR A 54 -10.37 2.07 -15.94
N GLU A 55 -10.81 1.88 -17.19
CA GLU A 55 -10.00 2.26 -18.37
C GLU A 55 -10.35 3.60 -19.02
N SER A 56 -11.49 4.23 -18.69
CA SER A 56 -12.03 5.33 -19.50
C SER A 56 -11.91 6.74 -18.89
N ARG A 57 -11.32 6.89 -17.70
CA ARG A 57 -11.34 8.19 -16.99
C ARG A 57 -10.03 8.97 -17.14
N LYS A 58 -10.13 10.20 -17.67
CA LYS A 58 -9.01 11.17 -17.74
C LYS A 58 -8.85 12.03 -16.47
N GLU A 59 -9.87 12.09 -15.61
CA GLU A 59 -9.87 12.97 -14.45
C GLU A 59 -9.41 12.27 -13.16
N PRO A 60 -8.58 12.94 -12.33
CA PRO A 60 -8.13 12.41 -11.06
C PRO A 60 -9.31 12.24 -10.11
N VAL A 61 -9.37 11.09 -9.42
CA VAL A 61 -10.40 10.83 -8.41
C VAL A 61 -10.16 11.73 -7.20
N ASP A 62 -11.16 12.53 -6.84
CA ASP A 62 -11.11 13.30 -5.60
C ASP A 62 -11.23 12.34 -4.41
N GLY A 63 -10.27 12.46 -3.47
CA GLY A 63 -10.24 11.65 -2.26
C GLY A 63 -11.53 11.74 -1.44
N SER A 64 -12.23 12.88 -1.52
CA SER A 64 -13.50 13.07 -0.82
C SER A 64 -14.57 12.05 -1.26
N MET A 65 -14.59 11.69 -2.55
CA MET A 65 -15.55 10.73 -3.12
C MET A 65 -15.38 9.33 -2.53
N VAL A 66 -14.14 8.91 -2.30
CA VAL A 66 -13.81 7.62 -1.67
C VAL A 66 -13.78 7.69 -0.14
N GLY A 67 -14.17 8.83 0.45
CA GLY A 67 -14.20 8.99 1.90
C GLY A 67 -12.83 9.22 2.56
N ILE A 68 -11.87 9.80 1.82
CA ILE A 68 -10.54 10.20 2.28
C ILE A 68 -10.41 11.73 2.19
N GLN A 69 -10.25 12.40 3.32
CA GLN A 69 -10.08 13.85 3.37
C GLN A 69 -8.72 14.22 3.99
N MET A 70 -7.91 15.01 3.29
CA MET A 70 -6.65 15.52 3.81
C MET A 70 -6.85 16.91 4.41
N GLY A 71 -6.54 17.07 5.70
CA GLY A 71 -6.50 18.35 6.40
C GLY A 71 -5.08 18.96 6.42
N LYS A 72 -4.89 20.00 7.24
CA LYS A 72 -3.57 20.66 7.40
C LYS A 72 -2.49 19.71 7.94
N THR A 73 -2.84 18.91 8.95
CA THR A 73 -1.89 18.05 9.68
C THR A 73 -2.30 16.59 9.75
N LYS A 74 -3.56 16.29 9.39
CA LYS A 74 -4.16 14.97 9.55
C LYS A 74 -4.93 14.53 8.32
N VAL A 75 -4.91 13.24 8.05
CA VAL A 75 -5.80 12.56 7.10
C VAL A 75 -6.98 11.96 7.86
N PHE A 76 -8.18 12.18 7.33
CA PHE A 76 -9.45 11.75 7.87
C PHE A 76 -10.04 10.68 6.96
N LEU A 77 -10.43 9.54 7.54
CA LEU A 77 -10.98 8.41 6.79
C LEU A 77 -12.39 8.09 7.28
N ARG A 78 -13.30 7.77 6.35
CA ARG A 78 -14.57 7.10 6.66
C ARG A 78 -14.30 5.63 6.94
N SER A 79 -15.21 4.97 7.69
CA SER A 79 -15.02 3.56 8.10
C SER A 79 -14.84 2.63 6.91
N ARG A 80 -15.64 2.80 5.86
CA ARG A 80 -15.55 2.02 4.62
C ARG A 80 -14.19 2.18 3.92
N ALA A 81 -13.78 3.44 3.72
CA ALA A 81 -12.48 3.78 3.14
C ALA A 81 -11.31 3.17 3.94
N PHE A 82 -11.39 3.21 5.27
CA PHE A 82 -10.41 2.62 6.16
C PHE A 82 -10.33 1.09 6.02
N GLN A 83 -11.47 0.40 6.00
CA GLN A 83 -11.51 -1.05 5.84
C GLN A 83 -10.93 -1.50 4.49
N GLN A 84 -11.30 -0.82 3.40
CA GLN A 84 -10.76 -1.09 2.06
C GLN A 84 -9.24 -0.86 2.01
N LEU A 85 -8.78 0.23 2.62
CA LEU A 85 -7.36 0.56 2.65
C LEU A 85 -6.54 -0.48 3.43
N GLU A 86 -7.06 -0.93 4.58
CA GLU A 86 -6.39 -1.96 5.37
C GLU A 86 -6.44 -3.33 4.67
N SER A 87 -7.52 -3.64 3.95
CA SER A 87 -7.62 -4.83 3.10
C SER A 87 -6.53 -4.85 2.02
N LEU A 88 -6.35 -3.74 1.29
CA LEU A 88 -5.28 -3.59 0.29
C LEU A 88 -3.89 -3.76 0.91
N ARG A 89 -3.68 -3.14 2.07
CA ARG A 89 -2.41 -3.22 2.79
C ARG A 89 -2.11 -4.65 3.21
N ASN A 90 -3.11 -5.36 3.74
CA ASN A 90 -2.98 -6.74 4.18
C ASN A 90 -2.67 -7.68 3.01
N ALA A 91 -3.34 -7.50 1.86
CA ALA A 91 -3.05 -8.28 0.65
C ALA A 91 -1.56 -8.15 0.25
N LYS A 92 -1.03 -6.92 0.14
CA LYS A 92 0.39 -6.71 -0.18
C LYS A 92 1.34 -7.30 0.87
N MET A 93 0.97 -7.24 2.15
CA MET A 93 1.78 -7.83 3.22
C MET A 93 1.80 -9.36 3.15
N ILE A 94 0.66 -9.98 2.86
CA ILE A 94 0.55 -11.43 2.69
C ILE A 94 1.39 -11.89 1.51
N ASP A 95 1.29 -11.23 0.35
CA ASP A 95 2.09 -11.57 -0.84
C ASP A 95 3.59 -11.50 -0.56
N ALA A 96 4.02 -10.43 0.12
CA ALA A 96 5.42 -10.28 0.52
C ALA A 96 5.84 -11.39 1.51
N ALA A 97 4.98 -11.74 2.47
CA ALA A 97 5.26 -12.81 3.42
C ALA A 97 5.38 -14.18 2.72
N ILE A 98 4.51 -14.49 1.77
CA ILE A 98 4.56 -15.71 0.97
C ILE A 98 5.90 -15.80 0.22
N LEU A 99 6.34 -14.71 -0.40
CA LEU A 99 7.62 -14.66 -1.11
C LEU A 99 8.80 -14.91 -0.17
N VAL A 100 8.84 -14.24 0.99
CA VAL A 100 9.91 -14.45 1.98
C VAL A 100 9.90 -15.89 2.50
N GLN A 101 8.73 -16.42 2.85
CA GLN A 101 8.58 -17.77 3.38
C GLN A 101 8.98 -18.83 2.36
N SER A 102 8.59 -18.69 1.10
CA SER A 102 8.99 -19.64 0.04
C SER A 102 10.51 -19.71 -0.13
N ARG A 103 11.19 -18.55 -0.13
CA ARG A 103 12.66 -18.49 -0.20
C ARG A 103 13.32 -19.11 1.02
N MET A 104 12.79 -18.83 2.22
CA MET A 104 13.31 -19.41 3.45
C MET A 104 13.17 -20.93 3.48
N ARG A 105 12.01 -21.47 3.06
CA ARG A 105 11.79 -22.92 2.98
C ARG A 105 12.80 -23.59 2.05
N VAL A 106 13.07 -22.99 0.88
CA VAL A 106 14.08 -23.51 -0.05
C VAL A 106 15.48 -23.47 0.56
N PHE A 107 15.84 -22.37 1.25
CA PHE A 107 17.14 -22.26 1.92
C PHE A 107 17.32 -23.37 2.96
N ILE A 108 16.36 -23.55 3.86
CA ILE A 108 16.38 -24.60 4.90
C ILE A 108 16.49 -25.99 4.26
N ALA A 109 15.67 -26.29 3.26
CA ALA A 109 15.68 -27.60 2.59
C ALA A 109 17.04 -27.90 1.94
N ARG A 110 17.67 -26.90 1.30
CA ARG A 110 19.00 -27.04 0.72
C ARG A 110 20.08 -27.24 1.77
N SER A 111 20.04 -26.48 2.86
CA SER A 111 20.98 -26.64 3.97
C SER A 111 20.91 -28.03 4.58
N ILE A 112 19.70 -28.57 4.78
CA ILE A 112 19.48 -29.93 5.27
C ILE A 112 20.04 -30.95 4.27
N TYR A 113 19.73 -30.81 2.98
CA TYR A 113 20.21 -31.72 1.93
C TYR A 113 21.75 -31.79 1.90
N ILE A 114 22.42 -30.64 1.88
CA ILE A 114 23.88 -30.58 1.87
C ILE A 114 24.46 -31.22 3.14
N CYS A 115 23.91 -30.92 4.32
CA CYS A 115 24.36 -31.51 5.58
C CYS A 115 24.29 -33.04 5.56
N VAL A 116 23.19 -33.60 5.05
CA VAL A 116 23.00 -35.05 4.93
C VAL A 116 23.98 -35.65 3.93
N CYS A 117 24.13 -35.05 2.74
CA CYS A 117 25.05 -35.55 1.72
C CYS A 117 26.53 -35.41 2.08
N SER A 118 26.91 -34.44 2.92
CA SER A 118 28.29 -34.28 3.40
C SER A 118 28.62 -35.17 4.60
N SER A 119 27.62 -35.83 5.20
CA SER A 119 27.79 -36.73 6.34
C SER A 119 27.78 -38.21 5.94
N ILE A 120 27.63 -38.51 4.64
CA ILE A 120 27.73 -39.83 3.99
C ILE A 120 29.06 -39.87 3.23
#